data_AF-A0A3R7QBN4-F1
#
_entry.id   AF-A0A3R7QBN4-F1
#
_cell.length_a   1.000
_cell.length_b   1.000
_cell.length_c   1.000
_cell.angle_alpha   90.00
_cell.angle_beta   90.00
_cell.angle_gamma   90.00
#
_symmetry.space_group_name_H-M   'P 1'
#
loop_
_entity.id
_entity.type
_entity.pdbx_description
1 polymer ?
#
loop_
_entity_poly.entity_id
_entity_poly.type
_entity_poly.pdbx_seq_one_letter_code
_entity_poly.pdbx_strand_id
1 'polypeptide(L)'
;HQFNNNTWGLGFNSSGDVFGSTANNNPSFFCGIPATAYQNGKKGMTAKMIATDRSFHPITPNIRQVDAFNNYTAGAGHALATSAAFPESYREKMAFIGGPTGHLLGMYEISPTGAGYKAENAFAFLASADEWFSPVAAEVGPDGHLWVADWYNFIIQHNPTPSKGRGGYDAQRGKGNAHVNPNRDRGHGRIYRVVWEEAPKSTIQSLAGANTEQLVAALESDNLFWRHTAQRLLVDGEMKGAVSGLKKKVNSGGTGAIQALWALSGLEALDSETLQAALMSKDPALRRNAIKALGSDAAALQLFFDTAVVQDEELIVRLAAFNKMVQFDDQETIARAAKELIKDFSNASEPWLSQSLRNAGAGPVERGPSKLGKELLANGSFEDLSGDFASGWRGRSFRGTAQHKLGDVARTGKHSVGISAETAAEWGITIDVPVDMNSEYELSAWVKTEGVGGGGRGALLYVSAHPDAPGSSGVKGTQDWTQIKLRFNSGSQKVASINCLLGGWGVSNGKAWWDDVSLRKVEYETITGEKSEVTEGDVARGLKIFKTHAIANCARCHAVNGEGGPIGPALDAIATRKQEDYILESLIDPGAAIAEGFQGQVSPMPPMGVLLTKQELADVMAYLMTLK
;
A
#
# COMPACT_ATOMS: atom_id res chain seq x y z
N HIS A 1 -13.62 0.45 -12.74
CA HIS A 1 -14.68 0.83 -11.79
C HIS A 1 -14.73 2.36 -11.73
N GLN A 2 -15.79 2.94 -12.28
CA GLN A 2 -16.10 4.35 -12.11
C GLN A 2 -17.37 4.37 -11.26
N PHE A 3 -17.39 5.09 -10.14
CA PHE A 3 -18.64 5.28 -9.41
C PHE A 3 -19.51 6.22 -10.25
N ASN A 4 -20.52 5.65 -10.90
CA ASN A 4 -21.58 6.37 -11.61
C ASN A 4 -22.75 6.70 -10.67
N ASN A 5 -22.46 6.87 -9.39
CA ASN A 5 -23.44 6.89 -8.33
C ASN A 5 -23.35 8.19 -7.53
N ASN A 6 -24.41 8.51 -6.79
CA ASN A 6 -24.46 9.71 -5.96
C ASN A 6 -23.47 9.55 -4.80
N THR A 7 -22.32 10.21 -4.93
CA THR A 7 -21.36 10.36 -3.83
C THR A 7 -21.96 11.28 -2.79
N TRP A 8 -21.99 10.83 -1.55
CA TRP A 8 -22.49 11.62 -0.42
C TRP A 8 -21.40 11.71 0.63
N GLY A 9 -20.23 12.25 0.28
CA GLY A 9 -19.15 12.50 1.23
C GLY A 9 -17.77 12.10 0.69
N LEU A 10 -16.78 12.90 1.05
CA LEU A 10 -15.37 12.65 0.80
C LEU A 10 -14.61 12.76 2.11
N GLY A 11 -13.53 11.98 2.21
CA GLY A 11 -12.66 11.89 3.37
C GLY A 11 -11.21 11.97 2.97
N PHE A 12 -10.38 12.48 3.88
CA PHE A 12 -8.93 12.53 3.70
C PHE A 12 -8.24 11.99 4.94
N ASN A 13 -7.22 11.15 4.76
CA ASN A 13 -6.26 10.86 5.82
C ASN A 13 -5.20 11.98 5.89
N SER A 14 -4.31 11.92 6.87
CA SER A 14 -3.23 12.89 7.04
C SER A 14 -2.22 12.91 5.87
N SER A 15 -2.18 11.86 5.04
CA SER A 15 -1.34 11.77 3.85
C SER A 15 -1.93 12.43 2.59
N GLY A 16 -3.20 12.86 2.65
CA GLY A 16 -3.92 13.41 1.50
C GLY A 16 -4.49 12.34 0.54
N ASP A 17 -4.65 11.10 1.01
CA ASP A 17 -5.37 10.06 0.28
C ASP A 17 -6.87 10.31 0.33
N VAL A 18 -7.55 10.06 -0.79
CA VAL A 18 -8.96 10.42 -0.96
C VAL A 18 -9.84 9.19 -0.82
N PHE A 19 -10.74 9.26 0.14
CA PHE A 19 -11.76 8.26 0.42
C PHE A 19 -13.16 8.86 0.23
N GLY A 20 -14.17 8.01 0.23
CA GLY A 20 -15.55 8.47 0.26
C GLY A 20 -16.54 7.35 0.38
N SER A 21 -17.81 7.72 0.37
CA SER A 21 -18.95 6.81 0.40
C SER A 21 -19.98 7.23 -0.65
N THR A 22 -20.78 6.27 -1.11
CA THR A 22 -21.85 6.56 -2.07
C THR A 22 -23.19 5.99 -1.59
N ALA A 23 -24.26 6.43 -2.24
CA ALA A 23 -25.50 5.67 -2.28
C ALA A 23 -25.26 4.24 -2.85
N ASN A 24 -26.22 3.35 -2.69
CA ASN A 24 -26.28 2.00 -3.28
C ASN A 24 -25.08 1.09 -2.95
N ASN A 25 -24.99 0.66 -1.69
CA ASN A 25 -24.19 -0.48 -1.28
C ASN A 25 -22.66 -0.26 -1.35
N ASN A 26 -22.21 0.97 -1.10
CA ASN A 26 -20.78 1.31 -1.09
C ASN A 26 -20.42 2.27 0.06
N PRO A 27 -20.19 1.73 1.26
CA PRO A 27 -19.89 2.54 2.44
C PRO A 27 -18.48 3.13 2.43
N SER A 28 -17.54 2.54 1.69
CA SER A 28 -16.16 3.03 1.65
C SER A 28 -15.48 2.71 0.32
N PHE A 29 -14.94 3.74 -0.32
CA PHE A 29 -14.11 3.64 -1.52
C PHE A 29 -12.82 4.44 -1.38
N PHE A 30 -11.84 4.09 -2.21
CA PHE A 30 -10.57 4.80 -2.38
C PHE A 30 -10.41 5.30 -3.81
N CYS A 31 -9.92 6.53 -3.99
CA CYS A 31 -9.58 7.13 -5.28
C CYS A 31 -8.07 7.00 -5.55
N GLY A 32 -7.67 5.94 -6.24
CA GLY A 32 -6.26 5.66 -6.53
C GLY A 32 -5.70 6.27 -7.80
N ILE A 33 -6.54 6.54 -8.82
CA ILE A 33 -6.10 7.07 -10.12
C ILE A 33 -6.90 8.34 -10.43
N PRO A 34 -6.27 9.52 -10.48
CA PRO A 34 -6.97 10.76 -10.78
C PRO A 34 -7.44 10.77 -12.24
N ALA A 35 -8.50 11.52 -12.55
CA ALA A 35 -8.97 11.67 -13.92
C ALA A 35 -7.89 12.27 -14.85
N THR A 36 -6.97 13.06 -14.32
CA THR A 36 -5.81 13.61 -15.05
C THR A 36 -4.79 12.56 -15.48
N ALA A 37 -4.83 11.36 -14.90
CA ALA A 37 -4.02 10.22 -15.34
C ALA A 37 -4.66 9.47 -16.52
N TYR A 38 -5.68 10.02 -17.17
CA TYR A 38 -6.28 9.50 -18.40
C TYR A 38 -6.16 10.53 -19.53
N GLN A 39 -5.40 10.18 -20.58
CA GLN A 39 -5.26 11.04 -21.76
C GLN A 39 -6.47 10.97 -22.70
N ASN A 40 -6.65 12.03 -23.49
CA ASN A 40 -7.56 12.09 -24.64
C ASN A 40 -9.02 11.75 -24.29
N GLY A 41 -9.48 12.13 -23.10
CA GLY A 41 -10.87 11.91 -22.67
C GLY A 41 -11.23 10.43 -22.41
N LYS A 42 -10.23 9.53 -22.34
CA LYS A 42 -10.46 8.14 -21.93
C LYS A 42 -11.05 8.11 -20.53
N LYS A 43 -12.04 7.25 -20.32
CA LYS A 43 -12.60 6.96 -19.00
C LYS A 43 -12.08 5.61 -18.52
N GLY A 44 -11.72 5.53 -17.25
CA GLY A 44 -11.28 4.27 -16.65
C GLY A 44 -11.53 4.22 -15.15
N MET A 45 -10.87 3.28 -14.49
CA MET A 45 -10.97 3.11 -13.05
C MET A 45 -10.26 4.25 -12.30
N THR A 46 -11.03 5.20 -11.78
CA THR A 46 -10.49 6.25 -10.91
C THR A 46 -10.58 5.89 -9.42
N ALA A 47 -11.58 5.08 -9.06
CA ALA A 47 -11.88 4.73 -7.68
C ALA A 47 -12.43 3.29 -7.57
N LYS A 48 -12.25 2.65 -6.41
CA LYS A 48 -12.69 1.26 -6.15
C LYS A 48 -13.28 1.16 -4.75
N MET A 49 -14.31 0.34 -4.61
CA MET A 49 -14.85 0.01 -3.30
C MET A 49 -13.80 -0.76 -2.53
N ILE A 50 -13.54 -0.33 -1.31
CA ILE A 50 -12.56 -0.94 -0.41
C ILE A 50 -13.22 -1.66 0.76
N ALA A 51 -14.52 -1.43 0.99
CA ALA A 51 -15.31 -2.17 1.97
C ALA A 51 -15.28 -3.69 1.69
N THR A 52 -14.78 -4.47 2.64
CA THR A 52 -14.77 -5.94 2.59
C THR A 52 -16.17 -6.50 2.88
N ASP A 53 -16.93 -5.79 3.71
CA ASP A 53 -18.34 -6.07 4.01
C ASP A 53 -19.16 -4.78 3.96
N ARG A 54 -20.35 -4.89 3.38
CA ARG A 54 -21.30 -3.79 3.18
C ARG A 54 -22.49 -3.87 4.14
N SER A 55 -22.49 -4.90 4.99
CA SER A 55 -23.51 -5.19 5.96
C SER A 55 -23.76 -4.00 6.88
N PHE A 56 -25.02 -3.91 7.28
CA PHE A 56 -25.57 -2.80 8.03
C PHE A 56 -26.16 -3.36 9.31
N HIS A 57 -25.75 -2.83 10.47
CA HIS A 57 -26.03 -3.41 11.79
C HIS A 57 -26.78 -2.42 12.71
N PRO A 58 -28.09 -2.20 12.49
CA PRO A 58 -28.90 -1.32 13.32
C PRO A 58 -29.25 -1.98 14.66
N ILE A 59 -29.57 -1.15 15.66
CA ILE A 59 -30.02 -1.62 16.99
C ILE A 59 -31.55 -1.69 17.12
N THR A 60 -32.26 -1.40 16.04
CA THR A 60 -33.73 -1.41 15.96
C THR A 60 -34.19 -2.09 14.68
N PRO A 61 -35.29 -2.86 14.69
CA PRO A 61 -35.88 -3.38 13.46
C PRO A 61 -36.60 -2.30 12.65
N ASN A 62 -36.87 -1.13 13.24
CA ASN A 62 -37.64 -0.05 12.63
C ASN A 62 -36.79 0.83 11.70
N ILE A 63 -35.95 0.22 10.86
CA ILE A 63 -35.19 0.94 9.84
C ILE A 63 -36.06 1.34 8.65
N ARG A 64 -35.53 2.21 7.78
CA ARG A 64 -36.19 2.63 6.54
C ARG A 64 -35.25 2.39 5.39
N GLN A 65 -35.40 1.28 4.68
CA GLN A 65 -34.64 0.99 3.47
C GLN A 65 -35.60 0.74 2.32
N VAL A 66 -35.15 1.11 1.11
CA VAL A 66 -35.93 1.02 -0.13
C VAL A 66 -35.20 0.19 -1.20
N ASP A 67 -33.91 -0.06 -0.97
CA ASP A 67 -33.00 -0.92 -1.71
C ASP A 67 -31.81 -1.28 -0.79
N ALA A 68 -30.90 -2.13 -1.30
CA ALA A 68 -29.73 -2.62 -0.58
C ALA A 68 -30.05 -3.07 0.87
N PHE A 69 -31.15 -3.80 1.04
CA PHE A 69 -31.63 -4.24 2.35
C PHE A 69 -30.53 -4.91 3.17
N ASN A 70 -30.44 -4.58 4.46
CA ASN A 70 -29.39 -5.01 5.39
C ASN A 70 -27.97 -4.59 5.00
N ASN A 71 -27.82 -3.64 4.07
CA ASN A 71 -26.56 -3.02 3.70
C ASN A 71 -26.69 -1.49 3.66
N TYR A 72 -25.60 -0.76 3.41
CA TYR A 72 -25.66 0.69 3.26
C TYR A 72 -26.40 1.11 1.98
N THR A 73 -27.70 1.40 2.11
CA THR A 73 -28.50 2.10 1.08
C THR A 73 -27.87 3.46 0.73
N ALA A 74 -27.43 4.21 1.74
CA ALA A 74 -26.75 5.47 1.59
C ALA A 74 -25.63 5.56 2.63
N GLY A 75 -24.37 5.49 2.19
CA GLY A 75 -23.26 5.96 2.99
C GLY A 75 -23.18 7.48 2.88
N ALA A 76 -23.17 8.17 4.02
CA ALA A 76 -23.13 9.62 4.12
C ALA A 76 -21.91 10.09 4.94
N GLY A 77 -21.09 10.97 4.39
CA GLY A 77 -19.79 11.35 4.93
C GLY A 77 -18.73 10.25 4.76
N HIS A 78 -17.49 10.60 5.10
CA HIS A 78 -16.38 9.66 5.25
C HIS A 78 -15.27 10.35 6.07
N ALA A 79 -15.47 10.50 7.38
CA ALA A 79 -14.46 11.15 8.22
C ALA A 79 -13.48 10.13 8.79
N LEU A 80 -12.19 10.43 8.74
CA LEU A 80 -11.17 9.65 9.44
C LEU A 80 -10.80 10.29 10.78
N ALA A 81 -10.47 9.45 11.76
CA ALA A 81 -9.96 9.87 13.07
C ALA A 81 -8.54 10.48 12.95
N THR A 82 -8.46 11.76 12.57
CA THR A 82 -7.21 12.47 12.20
C THR A 82 -6.65 13.37 13.31
N SER A 83 -6.96 13.06 14.58
CA SER A 83 -6.51 13.81 15.76
C SER A 83 -6.04 12.87 16.89
N ALA A 84 -5.08 13.33 17.70
CA ALA A 84 -4.68 12.63 18.93
C ALA A 84 -5.78 12.56 20.00
N ALA A 85 -6.89 13.31 19.85
CA ALA A 85 -8.07 13.22 20.70
C ALA A 85 -8.90 11.93 20.51
N PHE A 86 -8.46 11.02 19.63
CA PHE A 86 -8.94 9.64 19.55
C PHE A 86 -7.95 8.67 20.21
N PRO A 87 -8.41 7.48 20.66
CA PRO A 87 -7.52 6.39 21.06
C PRO A 87 -6.54 6.02 19.95
N GLU A 88 -5.34 5.58 20.31
CA GLU A 88 -4.29 5.23 19.32
C GLU A 88 -4.77 4.17 18.30
N SER A 89 -5.59 3.21 18.72
CA SER A 89 -6.18 2.20 17.83
C SER A 89 -7.08 2.77 16.74
N TYR A 90 -7.58 4.01 16.89
CA TYR A 90 -8.48 4.66 15.94
C TYR A 90 -7.74 5.59 14.97
N ARG A 91 -6.66 6.24 15.43
CA ARG A 91 -5.98 7.32 14.71
C ARG A 91 -5.54 6.88 13.32
N GLU A 92 -5.95 7.62 12.30
CA GLU A 92 -5.67 7.37 10.87
C GLU A 92 -6.17 6.01 10.34
N LYS A 93 -6.95 5.26 11.14
CA LYS A 93 -7.43 3.91 10.80
C LYS A 93 -8.95 3.83 10.79
N MET A 94 -9.67 4.46 11.72
CA MET A 94 -11.13 4.42 11.71
C MET A 94 -11.72 5.51 10.83
N ALA A 95 -12.59 5.08 9.90
CA ALA A 95 -13.49 5.92 9.15
C ALA A 95 -14.91 5.84 9.71
N PHE A 96 -15.60 6.99 9.77
CA PHE A 96 -16.97 7.12 10.25
C PHE A 96 -17.91 7.47 9.09
N ILE A 97 -18.92 6.64 8.87
CA ILE A 97 -19.84 6.75 7.73
C ILE A 97 -21.28 6.70 8.21
N GLY A 98 -22.02 7.78 7.96
CA GLY A 98 -23.44 7.89 8.27
C GLY A 98 -24.25 6.86 7.52
N GLY A 99 -25.11 6.15 8.25
CA GLY A 99 -26.10 5.21 7.76
C GLY A 99 -27.50 5.69 8.11
N PRO A 100 -27.97 6.82 7.55
CA PRO A 100 -29.21 7.48 8.00
C PRO A 100 -30.45 6.60 7.82
N THR A 101 -30.43 5.67 6.86
CA THR A 101 -31.54 4.76 6.57
C THR A 101 -31.79 3.69 7.64
N GLY A 102 -30.88 3.54 8.60
CA GLY A 102 -31.14 2.72 9.77
C GLY A 102 -30.46 3.23 11.02
N HIS A 103 -30.44 4.55 11.15
CA HIS A 103 -30.24 5.22 12.44
C HIS A 103 -28.90 4.89 13.10
N LEU A 104 -27.82 4.86 12.32
CA LEU A 104 -26.48 4.59 12.83
C LEU A 104 -25.40 5.40 12.13
N LEU A 105 -24.31 5.66 12.85
CA LEU A 105 -23.02 6.06 12.34
C LEU A 105 -22.12 4.83 12.34
N GLY A 106 -21.78 4.33 11.16
CA GLY A 106 -20.92 3.18 10.95
C GLY A 106 -19.45 3.47 11.17
N MET A 107 -18.69 2.42 11.46
CA MET A 107 -17.24 2.46 11.59
C MET A 107 -16.59 1.46 10.65
N TYR A 108 -15.53 1.88 9.97
CA TYR A 108 -14.72 1.02 9.10
C TYR A 108 -13.25 1.18 9.43
N GLU A 109 -12.56 0.06 9.68
CA GLU A 109 -11.11 0.03 9.84
C GLU A 109 -10.44 0.02 8.47
N ILE A 110 -9.76 1.11 8.15
CA ILE A 110 -8.99 1.32 6.93
C ILE A 110 -7.57 0.81 7.16
N SER A 111 -7.11 -0.08 6.29
CA SER A 111 -5.72 -0.53 6.26
C SER A 111 -5.16 -0.54 4.83
N PRO A 112 -3.86 -0.27 4.65
CA PRO A 112 -3.21 -0.43 3.35
C PRO A 112 -3.33 -1.86 2.82
N THR A 113 -3.46 -2.01 1.50
CA THR A 113 -3.37 -3.30 0.79
C THR A 113 -2.92 -3.08 -0.64
N GLY A 114 -1.82 -3.72 -1.04
CA GLY A 114 -1.20 -3.48 -2.36
C GLY A 114 -0.91 -2.00 -2.59
N ALA A 115 -1.34 -1.46 -3.73
CA ALA A 115 -1.21 -0.03 -4.05
C ALA A 115 -2.41 0.83 -3.58
N GLY A 116 -3.30 0.28 -2.73
CA GLY A 116 -4.49 0.97 -2.24
C GLY A 116 -4.85 0.59 -0.81
N TYR A 117 -6.15 0.44 -0.55
CA TYR A 117 -6.69 0.21 0.80
C TYR A 117 -7.77 -0.87 0.81
N LYS A 118 -7.97 -1.46 1.99
CA LYS A 118 -9.19 -2.20 2.37
C LYS A 118 -9.86 -1.48 3.53
N ALA A 119 -11.16 -1.69 3.69
CA ALA A 119 -11.98 -1.16 4.77
C ALA A 119 -12.79 -2.30 5.39
N GLU A 120 -12.46 -2.70 6.61
CA GLU A 120 -13.16 -3.77 7.34
C GLU A 120 -14.30 -3.17 8.18
N ASN A 121 -15.49 -3.77 8.11
CA ASN A 121 -16.64 -3.28 8.85
C ASN A 121 -16.42 -3.48 10.36
N ALA A 122 -16.36 -2.38 11.11
CA ALA A 122 -16.14 -2.36 12.55
C ALA A 122 -17.44 -2.04 13.32
N PHE A 123 -18.59 -2.37 12.72
CA PHE A 123 -19.95 -2.17 13.25
C PHE A 123 -20.31 -0.69 13.45
N ALA A 124 -21.42 -0.43 14.14
CA ALA A 124 -21.87 0.93 14.43
C ALA A 124 -21.02 1.56 15.55
N PHE A 125 -20.48 2.75 15.30
CA PHE A 125 -19.88 3.60 16.32
C PHE A 125 -20.96 4.26 17.20
N LEU A 126 -22.02 4.77 16.58
CA LEU A 126 -23.22 5.28 17.26
C LEU A 126 -24.45 4.66 16.61
N ALA A 127 -25.46 4.32 17.39
CA ALA A 127 -26.76 3.89 16.87
C ALA A 127 -27.89 4.36 17.78
N SER A 128 -29.08 4.54 17.21
CA SER A 128 -30.25 5.00 17.95
C SER A 128 -31.48 4.17 17.64
N ALA A 129 -32.32 3.97 18.66
CA ALA A 129 -33.67 3.44 18.49
C ALA A 129 -34.69 4.54 18.15
N ASP A 130 -34.30 5.82 18.24
CA ASP A 130 -35.09 6.95 17.76
C ASP A 130 -35.10 6.94 16.22
N GLU A 131 -36.27 6.66 15.65
CA GLU A 131 -36.51 6.54 14.20
C GLU A 131 -36.28 7.85 13.42
N TRP A 132 -36.03 8.96 14.12
CA TRP A 132 -35.68 10.24 13.50
C TRP A 132 -34.16 10.47 13.41
N PHE A 133 -33.34 9.66 14.08
CA PHE A 133 -31.89 9.78 13.97
C PHE A 133 -31.41 9.40 12.57
N SER A 134 -30.88 10.39 11.84
CA SER A 134 -30.40 10.31 10.47
C SER A 134 -29.05 11.01 10.37
N PRO A 135 -27.95 10.37 10.83
CA PRO A 135 -26.60 10.94 10.71
C PRO A 135 -26.21 11.05 9.23
N VAL A 136 -25.77 12.25 8.83
CA VAL A 136 -25.48 12.59 7.43
C VAL A 136 -24.07 13.14 7.21
N ALA A 137 -23.38 13.52 8.28
CA ALA A 137 -21.97 13.84 8.27
C ALA A 137 -21.37 13.58 9.64
N ALA A 138 -20.10 13.19 9.65
CA ALA A 138 -19.24 13.23 10.83
C ALA A 138 -17.93 13.88 10.41
N GLU A 139 -17.29 14.64 11.30
CA GLU A 139 -16.02 15.32 11.05
C GLU A 139 -15.21 15.48 12.33
N VAL A 140 -13.88 15.56 12.20
CA VAL A 140 -12.99 15.91 13.32
C VAL A 140 -12.96 17.43 13.48
N GLY A 141 -13.34 17.91 14.66
CA GLY A 141 -13.45 19.34 14.95
C GLY A 141 -12.11 20.01 15.30
N PRO A 142 -12.09 21.35 15.45
CA PRO A 142 -10.92 22.11 15.91
C PRO A 142 -10.46 21.72 17.32
N ASP A 143 -11.35 21.17 18.13
CA ASP A 143 -11.05 20.62 19.45
C ASP A 143 -10.51 19.18 19.42
N GLY A 144 -10.41 18.58 18.23
CA GLY A 144 -9.92 17.22 17.99
C GLY A 144 -10.99 16.13 18.13
N HIS A 145 -12.18 16.46 18.61
CA HIS A 145 -13.24 15.48 18.86
C HIS A 145 -14.08 15.20 17.62
N LEU A 146 -14.87 14.12 17.65
CA LEU A 146 -15.79 13.79 16.57
C LEU A 146 -17.08 14.60 16.71
N TRP A 147 -17.45 15.31 15.66
CA TRP A 147 -18.72 16.02 15.55
C TRP A 147 -19.61 15.30 14.55
N VAL A 148 -20.86 15.06 14.89
CA VAL A 148 -21.83 14.35 14.04
C VAL A 148 -23.02 15.26 13.79
N ALA A 149 -23.28 15.52 12.51
CA ALA A 149 -24.48 16.21 12.06
C ALA A 149 -25.58 15.18 11.78
N ASP A 150 -26.64 15.26 12.56
CA ASP A 150 -27.85 14.48 12.38
C ASP A 150 -28.92 15.37 11.77
N TRP A 151 -29.42 14.96 10.60
CA TRP A 151 -30.48 15.67 9.89
C TRP A 151 -31.80 15.65 10.70
N TYR A 152 -31.96 14.72 11.65
CA TYR A 152 -33.18 14.52 12.43
C TYR A 152 -34.43 14.37 11.55
N ASN A 153 -34.44 13.36 10.68
CA ASN A 153 -35.50 13.17 9.71
C ASN A 153 -36.04 11.74 9.75
N PHE A 154 -37.35 11.59 9.71
CA PHE A 154 -38.00 10.28 9.65
C PHE A 154 -37.79 9.59 8.29
N ILE A 155 -37.66 10.37 7.20
CA ILE A 155 -37.47 9.84 5.84
C ILE A 155 -36.40 10.66 5.11
N ILE A 156 -35.27 10.00 4.84
CA ILE A 156 -34.13 10.59 4.14
C ILE A 156 -34.15 10.31 2.62
N GLN A 157 -34.83 9.25 2.16
CA GLN A 157 -34.81 8.86 0.75
C GLN A 157 -35.78 9.67 -0.10
N HIS A 158 -35.41 9.91 -1.35
CA HIS A 158 -36.29 10.51 -2.35
C HIS A 158 -36.90 9.45 -3.29
N ASN A 159 -36.13 8.44 -3.68
CA ASN A 159 -36.54 7.30 -4.52
C ASN A 159 -35.91 5.96 -4.04
N PRO A 160 -36.35 4.80 -4.58
CA PRO A 160 -37.59 4.60 -5.32
C PRO A 160 -38.82 5.04 -4.50
N THR A 161 -39.88 5.45 -5.17
CA THR A 161 -41.16 5.78 -4.52
C THR A 161 -41.73 4.51 -3.89
N PRO A 162 -42.03 4.51 -2.57
CA PRO A 162 -42.59 3.34 -1.90
C PRO A 162 -43.87 2.83 -2.58
N SER A 163 -43.98 1.51 -2.69
CA SER A 163 -45.20 0.79 -3.03
C SER A 163 -45.54 -0.19 -1.91
N LYS A 164 -46.78 -0.71 -1.89
CA LYS A 164 -47.14 -1.80 -0.95
C LYS A 164 -46.13 -2.94 -0.91
N GLY A 165 -45.58 -3.32 -2.07
CA GLY A 165 -44.63 -4.45 -2.18
C GLY A 165 -43.18 -4.14 -1.79
N ARG A 166 -42.74 -2.87 -1.73
CA ARG A 166 -41.34 -2.50 -1.44
C ARG A 166 -41.16 -1.63 -0.20
N GLY A 167 -42.20 -0.90 0.22
CA GLY A 167 -42.16 0.01 1.36
C GLY A 167 -43.42 0.00 2.22
N GLY A 168 -44.34 -0.94 2.00
CA GLY A 168 -45.52 -1.15 2.85
C GLY A 168 -46.68 -0.17 2.63
N TYR A 169 -46.55 0.82 1.76
CA TYR A 169 -47.61 1.77 1.40
C TYR A 169 -47.43 2.31 -0.02
N ASP A 170 -48.53 2.75 -0.65
CA ASP A 170 -48.52 3.31 -2.00
C ASP A 170 -48.26 4.83 -1.95
N ALA A 171 -46.99 5.22 -2.04
CA ALA A 171 -46.58 6.62 -2.00
C ALA A 171 -46.75 7.32 -3.37
N GLN A 172 -46.93 8.64 -3.36
CA GLN A 172 -47.01 9.46 -4.57
C GLN A 172 -45.68 10.17 -4.86
N ARG A 173 -45.33 10.32 -6.14
CA ARG A 173 -44.19 11.14 -6.58
C ARG A 173 -44.53 12.62 -6.48
N GLY A 174 -43.68 13.38 -5.80
CA GLY A 174 -43.77 14.82 -5.66
C GLY A 174 -42.74 15.57 -6.52
N LYS A 175 -42.54 16.85 -6.19
CA LYS A 175 -41.56 17.73 -6.86
C LYS A 175 -40.15 17.14 -6.80
N GLY A 176 -39.41 17.23 -7.91
CA GLY A 176 -38.04 16.71 -8.00
C GLY A 176 -37.95 15.18 -7.91
N ASN A 177 -39.05 14.46 -8.20
CA ASN A 177 -39.13 13.00 -8.14
C ASN A 177 -38.98 12.40 -6.71
N ALA A 178 -38.99 13.24 -5.67
CA ALA A 178 -39.05 12.79 -4.28
C ALA A 178 -40.47 12.41 -3.89
N HIS A 179 -40.66 11.25 -3.25
CA HIS A 179 -42.00 10.87 -2.80
C HIS A 179 -42.53 11.80 -1.70
N VAL A 180 -43.82 12.12 -1.78
CA VAL A 180 -44.54 12.95 -0.81
C VAL A 180 -44.65 12.17 0.49
N ASN A 181 -44.13 12.73 1.58
CA ASN A 181 -44.26 12.15 2.91
C ASN A 181 -44.45 13.28 3.93
N PRO A 182 -45.54 13.27 4.73
CA PRO A 182 -45.84 14.34 5.68
C PRO A 182 -44.84 14.39 6.85
N ASN A 183 -44.10 13.32 7.10
CA ASN A 183 -43.13 13.23 8.21
C ASN A 183 -41.74 13.77 7.84
N ARG A 184 -41.57 14.36 6.64
CA ARG A 184 -40.30 15.03 6.31
C ARG A 184 -40.17 16.30 7.12
N ASP A 185 -39.24 16.29 8.07
CA ASP A 185 -38.90 17.49 8.80
C ASP A 185 -38.02 18.43 7.96
N ARG A 186 -38.22 19.73 8.19
CA ARG A 186 -37.52 20.85 7.54
C ARG A 186 -37.04 21.90 8.55
N GLY A 187 -37.35 21.72 9.85
CA GLY A 187 -37.11 22.74 10.88
C GLY A 187 -36.05 22.36 11.90
N HIS A 188 -35.72 21.07 12.06
CA HIS A 188 -34.82 20.61 13.11
C HIS A 188 -33.61 19.86 12.55
N GLY A 189 -32.63 19.70 13.44
CA GLY A 189 -31.40 18.96 13.25
C GLY A 189 -30.71 18.83 14.62
N ARG A 190 -29.80 17.89 14.76
CA ARG A 190 -29.02 17.69 15.99
C ARG A 190 -27.53 17.68 15.67
N ILE A 191 -26.74 18.21 16.58
CA ILE A 191 -25.28 18.13 16.54
C ILE A 191 -24.82 17.36 17.77
N TYR A 192 -24.12 16.26 17.54
CA TYR A 192 -23.45 15.51 18.60
C TYR A 192 -21.96 15.84 18.59
N ARG A 193 -21.38 15.99 19.78
CA ARG A 193 -19.94 16.10 19.99
C ARG A 193 -19.53 14.91 20.85
N VAL A 194 -18.76 13.99 20.29
CA VAL A 194 -18.33 12.76 20.96
C VAL A 194 -16.90 12.93 21.43
N VAL A 195 -16.70 12.85 22.75
CA VAL A 195 -15.43 13.13 23.42
C VAL A 195 -14.91 11.85 24.04
N TRP A 196 -13.67 11.47 23.72
CA TRP A 196 -12.96 10.42 24.44
C TRP A 196 -12.50 10.97 25.80
N GLU A 197 -12.75 10.23 26.88
CA GLU A 197 -12.49 10.70 28.25
C GLU A 197 -11.02 11.05 28.50
N GLU A 198 -10.10 10.30 27.88
CA GLU A 198 -8.65 10.54 27.99
C GLU A 198 -8.10 11.45 26.88
N ALA A 199 -8.98 12.13 26.13
CA ALA A 199 -8.54 12.98 25.03
C ALA A 199 -7.64 14.12 25.54
N PRO A 200 -6.44 14.32 24.93
CA PRO A 200 -5.65 15.50 25.20
C PRO A 200 -6.44 16.77 24.83
N LYS A 201 -6.21 17.84 25.60
CA LYS A 201 -6.77 19.15 25.27
C LYS A 201 -6.08 19.70 24.02
N SER A 202 -6.87 20.28 23.11
CA SER A 202 -6.30 20.99 21.96
C SER A 202 -5.35 22.09 22.42
N THR A 203 -4.13 22.09 21.86
CA THR A 203 -3.10 23.10 22.14
C THR A 203 -3.32 24.40 21.36
N ILE A 204 -4.08 24.34 20.27
CA ILE A 204 -4.46 25.49 19.45
C ILE A 204 -5.95 25.79 19.66
N GLN A 205 -6.25 27.03 20.03
CA GLN A 205 -7.63 27.51 20.20
C GLN A 205 -8.07 28.41 19.03
N SER A 206 -7.13 29.13 18.41
CA SER A 206 -7.37 29.99 17.26
C SER A 206 -6.06 30.24 16.51
N LEU A 207 -6.16 30.42 15.19
CA LEU A 207 -5.07 30.94 14.34
C LEU A 207 -5.40 32.34 13.78
N ALA A 208 -6.46 32.98 14.28
CA ALA A 208 -6.81 34.34 13.87
C ALA A 208 -5.69 35.32 14.25
N GLY A 209 -5.15 36.02 13.25
CA GLY A 209 -4.03 36.96 13.44
C GLY A 209 -2.68 36.32 13.72
N ALA A 210 -2.53 34.99 13.54
CA ALA A 210 -1.24 34.32 13.71
C ALA A 210 -0.22 34.80 12.68
N ASN A 211 1.03 34.99 13.11
CA ASN A 211 2.14 35.36 12.23
C ASN A 211 2.75 34.14 11.51
N THR A 212 3.75 34.37 10.65
CA THR A 212 4.43 33.32 9.89
C THR A 212 5.01 32.23 10.76
N GLU A 213 5.67 32.56 11.86
CA GLU A 213 6.32 31.58 12.74
C GLU A 213 5.28 30.71 13.46
N GLN A 214 4.18 31.32 13.91
CA GLN A 214 3.08 30.63 14.57
C GLN A 214 2.34 29.70 13.60
N LEU A 215 2.12 30.12 12.35
CA LEU A 215 1.49 29.26 11.35
C LEU A 215 2.38 28.10 10.93
N VAL A 216 3.70 28.31 10.77
CA VAL A 216 4.64 27.21 10.51
C VAL A 216 4.65 26.23 11.68
N ALA A 217 4.65 26.71 12.93
CA ALA A 217 4.56 25.85 14.11
C ALA A 217 3.24 25.07 14.18
N ALA A 218 2.12 25.67 13.74
CA ALA A 218 0.81 25.01 13.72
C ALA A 218 0.72 23.83 12.74
N LEU A 219 1.62 23.72 11.76
CA LEU A 219 1.73 22.55 10.89
C LEU A 219 2.12 21.26 11.67
N GLU A 220 2.72 21.39 12.85
CA GLU A 220 3.05 20.26 13.74
C GLU A 220 1.86 19.77 14.57
N SER A 221 0.69 20.44 14.48
CA SER A 221 -0.47 20.05 15.28
C SER A 221 -0.81 18.58 15.08
N ASP A 222 -1.17 17.90 16.16
CA ASP A 222 -1.67 16.53 16.15
C ASP A 222 -3.08 16.39 15.56
N ASN A 223 -3.76 17.52 15.28
CA ASN A 223 -5.06 17.59 14.64
C ASN A 223 -4.94 18.11 13.20
N LEU A 224 -5.36 17.29 12.22
CA LEU A 224 -5.31 17.64 10.81
C LEU A 224 -6.07 18.95 10.48
N PHE A 225 -7.13 19.26 11.22
CA PHE A 225 -7.87 20.53 11.07
C PHE A 225 -6.93 21.74 11.17
N TRP A 226 -6.07 21.78 12.19
CA TRP A 226 -5.16 22.90 12.40
C TRP A 226 -4.03 22.94 11.39
N ARG A 227 -3.51 21.78 10.98
CA ARG A 227 -2.50 21.70 9.93
C ARG A 227 -3.01 22.26 8.60
N HIS A 228 -4.22 21.87 8.18
CA HIS A 228 -4.86 22.39 6.97
C HIS A 228 -5.21 23.88 7.10
N THR A 229 -5.68 24.31 8.27
CA THR A 229 -5.98 25.73 8.50
C THR A 229 -4.72 26.58 8.41
N ALA A 230 -3.62 26.14 9.01
CA ALA A 230 -2.34 26.82 8.94
C ALA A 230 -1.78 26.87 7.50
N GLN A 231 -1.80 25.75 6.77
CA GLN A 231 -1.43 25.72 5.36
C GLN A 231 -2.25 26.73 4.54
N ARG A 232 -3.59 26.72 4.70
CA ARG A 232 -4.48 27.65 3.99
C ARG A 232 -4.14 29.10 4.32
N LEU A 233 -3.95 29.45 5.59
CA LEU A 233 -3.63 30.82 5.99
C LEU A 233 -2.26 31.29 5.48
N LEU A 234 -1.27 30.40 5.40
CA LEU A 234 0.03 30.71 4.81
C LEU A 234 -0.08 31.03 3.32
N VAL A 235 -0.86 30.23 2.57
CA VAL A 235 -1.03 30.37 1.12
C VAL A 235 -1.96 31.53 0.78
N ASP A 236 -3.17 31.59 1.34
CA ASP A 236 -4.16 32.65 1.11
C ASP A 236 -3.61 34.02 1.53
N GLY A 237 -2.75 34.06 2.54
CA GLY A 237 -2.08 35.27 3.01
C GLY A 237 -0.77 35.60 2.28
N GLU A 238 -0.39 34.83 1.26
CA GLU A 238 0.85 34.98 0.47
C GLU A 238 2.11 35.17 1.35
N MET A 239 2.19 34.45 2.47
CA MET A 239 3.16 34.72 3.53
C MET A 239 4.58 34.23 3.21
N LYS A 240 5.28 34.90 2.28
CA LYS A 240 6.64 34.53 1.82
C LYS A 240 7.70 34.49 2.93
N GLY A 241 7.48 35.20 4.04
CA GLY A 241 8.35 35.13 5.22
C GLY A 241 8.46 33.70 5.82
N ALA A 242 7.47 32.83 5.58
CA ALA A 242 7.48 31.46 6.06
C ALA A 242 8.39 30.51 5.26
N VAL A 243 8.86 30.89 4.07
CA VAL A 243 9.54 29.98 3.12
C VAL A 243 10.71 29.23 3.75
N SER A 244 11.57 29.91 4.52
CA SER A 244 12.71 29.25 5.18
C SER A 244 12.26 28.20 6.20
N GLY A 245 11.24 28.51 7.00
CA GLY A 245 10.66 27.58 7.97
C GLY A 245 10.00 26.37 7.29
N LEU A 246 9.31 26.59 6.18
CA LEU A 246 8.66 25.52 5.41
C LEU A 246 9.67 24.58 4.75
N LYS A 247 10.75 25.11 4.15
CA LYS A 247 11.83 24.27 3.57
C LYS A 247 12.50 23.41 4.64
N LYS A 248 12.82 24.02 5.79
CA LYS A 248 13.35 23.28 6.95
C LYS A 248 12.40 22.15 7.36
N LYS A 249 11.09 22.42 7.37
CA LYS A 249 10.09 21.43 7.74
C LYS A 249 10.03 20.26 6.76
N VAL A 250 10.00 20.52 5.45
CA VAL A 250 10.04 19.47 4.42
C VAL A 250 11.29 18.60 4.58
N ASN A 251 12.46 19.22 4.73
CA ASN A 251 13.73 18.50 4.87
C ASN A 251 13.80 17.66 6.16
N SER A 252 13.14 18.08 7.23
CA SER A 252 13.07 17.31 8.48
C SER A 252 12.07 16.15 8.45
N GLY A 253 11.10 16.17 7.53
CA GLY A 253 10.01 15.21 7.50
C GLY A 253 9.04 15.29 8.70
N GLY A 254 8.30 14.20 8.91
CA GLY A 254 7.34 14.06 10.03
C GLY A 254 6.05 14.87 9.87
N THR A 255 5.30 15.00 10.97
CA THR A 255 3.98 15.67 11.03
C THR A 255 4.03 17.07 10.42
N GLY A 256 3.23 17.38 9.39
CA GLY A 256 3.23 18.72 8.80
C GLY A 256 4.19 18.92 7.63
N ALA A 257 5.08 17.96 7.32
CA ALA A 257 5.98 18.08 6.17
C ALA A 257 5.21 18.11 4.83
N ILE A 258 4.13 17.34 4.72
CA ILE A 258 3.25 17.36 3.55
C ILE A 258 2.58 18.73 3.40
N GLN A 259 2.06 19.29 4.49
CA GLN A 259 1.44 20.61 4.46
C GLN A 259 2.48 21.71 4.15
N ALA A 260 3.71 21.58 4.65
CA ALA A 260 4.79 22.50 4.32
C ALA A 260 5.19 22.43 2.84
N LEU A 261 5.26 21.23 2.26
CA LEU A 261 5.52 21.01 0.83
C LEU A 261 4.44 21.70 -0.02
N TRP A 262 3.16 21.48 0.30
CA TRP A 262 2.06 22.09 -0.43
C TRP A 262 1.93 23.61 -0.18
N ALA A 263 2.32 24.10 1.00
CA ALA A 263 2.43 25.54 1.26
C ALA A 263 3.52 26.18 0.40
N LEU A 264 4.70 25.55 0.27
CA LEU A 264 5.76 26.02 -0.63
C LEU A 264 5.29 26.03 -2.09
N SER A 265 4.57 24.99 -2.52
CA SER A 265 3.99 24.92 -3.87
C SER A 265 2.98 26.04 -4.11
N GLY A 266 2.02 26.25 -3.19
CA GLY A 266 1.02 27.32 -3.29
C GLY A 266 1.63 28.72 -3.18
N LEU A 267 2.78 28.86 -2.52
CA LEU A 267 3.57 30.08 -2.49
C LEU A 267 4.57 30.18 -3.65
N GLU A 268 4.52 29.31 -4.66
CA GLU A 268 5.46 29.33 -5.80
C GLU A 268 6.95 29.39 -5.37
N ALA A 269 7.27 28.76 -4.23
CA ALA A 269 8.57 28.81 -3.58
C ALA A 269 9.19 27.41 -3.35
N LEU A 270 8.57 26.38 -3.94
CA LEU A 270 9.07 25.01 -3.94
C LEU A 270 10.19 24.88 -4.97
N ASP A 271 11.43 24.82 -4.49
CA ASP A 271 12.61 24.64 -5.34
C ASP A 271 12.97 23.17 -5.55
N SER A 272 13.85 22.93 -6.53
CA SER A 272 14.30 21.58 -6.89
C SER A 272 15.03 20.86 -5.76
N GLU A 273 15.78 21.57 -4.91
CA GLU A 273 16.54 20.98 -3.80
C GLU A 273 15.58 20.43 -2.72
N THR A 274 14.60 21.24 -2.31
CA THR A 274 13.57 20.83 -1.35
C THR A 274 12.72 19.70 -1.91
N LEU A 275 12.39 19.74 -3.20
CA LEU A 275 11.63 18.69 -3.87
C LEU A 275 12.40 17.38 -3.95
N GLN A 276 13.70 17.42 -4.29
CA GLN A 276 14.57 16.24 -4.29
C GLN A 276 14.67 15.61 -2.90
N ALA A 277 14.86 16.43 -1.86
CA ALA A 277 14.87 15.96 -0.47
C ALA A 277 13.55 15.25 -0.08
N ALA A 278 12.40 15.80 -0.52
CA ALA A 278 11.10 15.20 -0.27
C ALA A 278 10.89 13.87 -1.03
N LEU A 279 11.37 13.78 -2.28
CA LEU A 279 11.32 12.55 -3.09
C LEU A 279 12.20 11.43 -2.50
N MET A 280 13.29 11.78 -1.82
CA MET A 280 14.19 10.82 -1.15
C MET A 280 13.86 10.60 0.34
N SER A 281 12.75 11.15 0.83
CA SER A 281 12.35 11.03 2.23
C SER A 281 12.11 9.57 2.64
N LYS A 282 12.41 9.23 3.90
CA LYS A 282 12.04 7.93 4.48
C LYS A 282 10.52 7.77 4.63
N ASP A 283 9.78 8.88 4.69
CA ASP A 283 8.32 8.86 4.80
C ASP A 283 7.67 8.66 3.41
N PRO A 284 7.02 7.51 3.15
CA PRO A 284 6.36 7.25 1.87
C PRO A 284 5.21 8.22 1.58
N ALA A 285 4.55 8.78 2.60
CA ALA A 285 3.51 9.78 2.39
C ALA A 285 4.09 11.10 1.86
N LEU A 286 5.26 11.50 2.35
CA LEU A 286 5.96 12.68 1.82
C LEU A 286 6.45 12.43 0.39
N ARG A 287 7.04 11.26 0.09
CA ARG A 287 7.46 10.90 -1.28
C ARG A 287 6.29 10.97 -2.26
N ARG A 288 5.12 10.41 -1.92
CA ARG A 288 3.89 10.49 -2.75
C ARG A 288 3.47 11.92 -3.05
N ASN A 289 3.52 12.79 -2.05
CA ASN A 289 3.13 14.19 -2.22
C ASN A 289 4.17 14.97 -3.03
N ALA A 290 5.46 14.67 -2.87
CA ALA A 290 6.53 15.22 -3.70
C ALA A 290 6.37 14.83 -5.17
N ILE A 291 6.04 13.56 -5.46
CA ILE A 291 5.74 13.09 -6.82
C ILE A 291 4.58 13.89 -7.43
N LYS A 292 3.50 14.10 -6.67
CA LYS A 292 2.33 14.89 -7.12
C LYS A 292 2.69 16.36 -7.36
N ALA A 293 3.64 16.92 -6.60
CA ALA A 293 4.07 18.32 -6.69
C ALA A 293 5.09 18.61 -7.81
N LEU A 294 5.66 17.58 -8.45
CA LEU A 294 6.54 17.75 -9.61
C LEU A 294 5.85 18.53 -10.74
N GLY A 295 6.63 19.32 -11.49
CA GLY A 295 6.21 19.88 -12.77
C GLY A 295 6.01 18.80 -13.86
N SER A 296 5.76 19.22 -15.10
CA SER A 296 5.66 18.32 -16.27
C SER A 296 6.85 18.44 -17.24
N ASP A 297 7.73 19.40 -17.01
CA ASP A 297 8.86 19.71 -17.89
C ASP A 297 10.02 18.70 -17.79
N ALA A 298 11.05 18.91 -18.62
CA ALA A 298 12.22 18.05 -18.68
C ALA A 298 13.03 18.00 -17.37
N ALA A 299 13.07 19.08 -16.58
CA ALA A 299 13.78 19.10 -15.31
C ALA A 299 13.04 18.28 -14.26
N ALA A 300 11.71 18.37 -14.23
CA ALA A 300 10.87 17.54 -13.37
C ALA A 300 10.94 16.06 -13.77
N LEU A 301 10.93 15.75 -15.07
CA LEU A 301 11.09 14.38 -15.59
C LEU A 301 12.45 13.79 -15.21
N GLN A 302 13.50 14.60 -15.28
CA GLN A 302 14.83 14.20 -14.83
C GLN A 302 14.82 13.83 -13.35
N LEU A 303 14.35 14.76 -12.51
CA LEU A 303 14.31 14.56 -11.06
C LEU A 303 13.45 13.34 -10.66
N PHE A 304 12.38 13.08 -11.41
CA PHE A 304 11.53 11.91 -11.24
C PHE A 304 12.30 10.59 -11.43
N PHE A 305 13.11 10.45 -12.47
CA PHE A 305 13.88 9.23 -12.68
C PHE A 305 15.12 9.14 -11.77
N ASP A 306 15.73 10.27 -11.41
CA ASP A 306 16.92 10.32 -10.54
C ASP A 306 16.63 9.96 -9.07
N THR A 307 15.35 9.84 -8.68
CA THR A 307 14.93 9.57 -7.29
C THR A 307 14.30 8.20 -7.11
N ALA A 308 14.46 7.30 -8.07
CA ALA A 308 14.02 5.90 -8.03
C ALA A 308 12.52 5.66 -7.68
N VAL A 309 11.66 6.68 -7.78
CA VAL A 309 10.24 6.60 -7.36
C VAL A 309 9.41 5.60 -8.18
N VAL A 310 9.86 5.26 -9.39
CA VAL A 310 9.23 4.22 -10.24
C VAL A 310 9.53 2.79 -9.77
N GLN A 311 10.53 2.61 -8.91
CA GLN A 311 10.91 1.33 -8.31
C GLN A 311 10.65 1.26 -6.80
N ASP A 312 10.03 2.30 -6.22
CA ASP A 312 9.81 2.43 -4.77
C ASP A 312 9.28 1.14 -4.14
N GLU A 313 9.81 0.74 -2.99
CA GLU A 313 9.39 -0.51 -2.33
C GLU A 313 7.90 -0.49 -1.92
N GLU A 314 7.34 0.71 -1.68
CA GLU A 314 5.94 0.91 -1.36
C GLU A 314 5.11 1.07 -2.64
N LEU A 315 4.23 0.09 -2.92
CA LEU A 315 3.42 0.10 -4.15
C LEU A 315 2.53 1.33 -4.28
N ILE A 316 2.08 1.92 -3.17
CA ILE A 316 1.28 3.14 -3.21
C ILE A 316 2.10 4.38 -3.62
N VAL A 317 3.42 4.35 -3.42
CA VAL A 317 4.34 5.35 -3.98
C VAL A 317 4.52 5.13 -5.48
N ARG A 318 4.71 3.87 -5.91
CA ARG A 318 4.72 3.53 -7.36
C ARG A 318 3.44 3.96 -8.06
N LEU A 319 2.27 3.81 -7.42
CA LEU A 319 1.01 4.29 -7.98
C LEU A 319 1.01 5.81 -8.20
N ALA A 320 1.51 6.58 -7.23
CA ALA A 320 1.67 8.02 -7.41
C ALA A 320 2.63 8.33 -8.57
N ALA A 321 3.74 7.59 -8.68
CA ALA A 321 4.71 7.74 -9.75
C ALA A 321 4.10 7.44 -11.13
N PHE A 322 3.40 6.32 -11.28
CA PHE A 322 2.78 5.92 -12.54
C PHE A 322 1.62 6.83 -12.94
N ASN A 323 0.90 7.39 -11.96
CA ASN A 323 -0.11 8.42 -12.23
C ASN A 323 0.53 9.71 -12.72
N LYS A 324 1.70 10.06 -12.18
CA LYS A 324 2.46 11.26 -12.57
C LYS A 324 3.08 11.12 -13.96
N MET A 325 3.51 9.92 -14.35
CA MET A 325 4.08 9.63 -15.67
C MET A 325 3.24 10.20 -16.82
N VAL A 326 1.92 10.03 -16.76
CA VAL A 326 0.97 10.46 -17.80
C VAL A 326 0.98 11.99 -18.02
N GLN A 327 1.45 12.75 -17.03
CA GLN A 327 1.41 14.21 -17.00
C GLN A 327 2.68 14.89 -17.53
N PHE A 328 3.78 14.16 -17.79
CA PHE A 328 5.00 14.76 -18.32
C PHE A 328 4.87 15.11 -19.80
N ASP A 329 5.64 16.08 -20.28
CA ASP A 329 5.56 16.53 -21.68
C ASP A 329 6.17 15.52 -22.66
N ASP A 330 7.23 14.80 -22.26
CA ASP A 330 7.90 13.76 -23.07
C ASP A 330 7.15 12.42 -23.01
N GLN A 331 6.10 12.32 -23.82
CA GLN A 331 5.26 11.13 -23.91
C GLN A 331 5.97 9.90 -24.51
N GLU A 332 7.02 10.09 -25.30
CA GLU A 332 7.76 8.98 -25.91
C GLU A 332 8.57 8.22 -24.84
N THR A 333 9.32 8.96 -24.02
CA THR A 333 10.06 8.35 -22.91
C THR A 333 9.12 7.70 -21.89
N ILE A 334 7.99 8.34 -21.60
CA ILE A 334 7.00 7.77 -20.69
C ILE A 334 6.41 6.46 -21.22
N ALA A 335 6.04 6.40 -22.51
CA ALA A 335 5.51 5.17 -23.10
C ALA A 335 6.52 4.03 -23.09
N ARG A 336 7.80 4.32 -23.37
CA ARG A 336 8.90 3.35 -23.26
C ARG A 336 9.07 2.86 -21.83
N ALA A 337 9.18 3.78 -20.87
CA ALA A 337 9.32 3.43 -19.46
C ALA A 337 8.14 2.57 -18.97
N ALA A 338 6.91 2.91 -19.36
CA ALA A 338 5.72 2.16 -18.97
C ALA A 338 5.73 0.72 -19.51
N LYS A 339 6.18 0.51 -20.76
CA LYS A 339 6.32 -0.83 -21.36
C LYS A 339 7.35 -1.72 -20.66
N GLU A 340 8.38 -1.12 -20.07
CA GLU A 340 9.40 -1.85 -19.30
C GLU A 340 8.93 -2.09 -17.86
N LEU A 341 8.38 -1.08 -17.20
CA LEU A 341 7.89 -1.17 -15.83
C LEU A 341 6.74 -2.18 -15.67
N ILE A 342 5.89 -2.35 -16.69
CA ILE A 342 4.79 -3.33 -16.64
C ILE A 342 5.27 -4.78 -16.72
N LYS A 343 6.56 -5.02 -17.06
CA LYS A 343 7.12 -6.39 -17.09
C LYS A 343 7.38 -6.93 -15.70
N ASP A 344 7.54 -6.06 -14.70
CA ASP A 344 7.61 -6.46 -13.31
C ASP A 344 6.28 -7.06 -12.87
N PHE A 345 6.31 -8.27 -12.31
CA PHE A 345 5.12 -9.00 -11.94
C PHE A 345 4.28 -8.30 -10.85
N SER A 346 4.92 -7.64 -9.88
CA SER A 346 4.22 -6.89 -8.84
C SER A 346 3.45 -5.71 -9.44
N ASN A 347 3.99 -5.07 -10.48
CA ASN A 347 3.30 -4.00 -11.22
C ASN A 347 2.17 -4.56 -12.11
N ALA A 348 2.42 -5.68 -12.80
CA ALA A 348 1.46 -6.28 -13.73
C ALA A 348 0.23 -6.89 -13.01
N SER A 349 0.46 -7.49 -11.85
CA SER A 349 -0.57 -8.20 -11.07
C SER A 349 -1.40 -7.27 -10.17
N GLU A 350 -0.87 -6.09 -9.81
CA GLU A 350 -1.59 -5.10 -9.01
C GLU A 350 -2.51 -4.23 -9.92
N PRO A 351 -3.84 -4.24 -9.73
CA PRO A 351 -4.78 -3.60 -10.66
C PRO A 351 -4.64 -2.09 -10.83
N TRP A 352 -4.27 -1.35 -9.77
CA TRP A 352 -4.02 0.09 -9.84
C TRP A 352 -2.74 0.38 -10.63
N LEU A 353 -1.65 -0.32 -10.31
CA LEU A 353 -0.36 -0.13 -10.99
C LEU A 353 -0.46 -0.47 -12.48
N SER A 354 -0.97 -1.65 -12.80
CA SER A 354 -1.19 -2.11 -14.16
C SER A 354 -2.12 -1.19 -14.95
N GLN A 355 -3.18 -0.66 -14.32
CA GLN A 355 -4.03 0.34 -14.98
C GLN A 355 -3.29 1.65 -15.23
N SER A 356 -2.52 2.15 -14.27
CA SER A 356 -1.78 3.40 -14.42
C SER A 356 -0.68 3.30 -15.49
N LEU A 357 0.05 2.19 -15.54
CA LEU A 357 1.07 1.95 -16.58
C LEU A 357 0.45 1.84 -17.99
N ARG A 358 -0.72 1.20 -18.11
CA ARG A 358 -1.47 1.18 -19.38
C ARG A 358 -1.92 2.57 -19.80
N ASN A 359 -2.29 3.42 -18.85
CA ASN A 359 -2.60 4.83 -19.15
C ASN A 359 -1.37 5.59 -19.65
N ALA A 360 -0.17 5.21 -19.18
CA ALA A 360 1.11 5.78 -19.59
C ALA A 360 1.68 5.17 -20.90
N GLY A 361 0.96 4.27 -21.58
CA GLY A 361 1.36 3.73 -22.89
C GLY A 361 1.79 2.26 -22.92
N ALA A 362 1.74 1.56 -21.78
CA ALA A 362 2.00 0.12 -21.74
C ALA A 362 0.88 -0.70 -22.42
N GLY A 363 1.26 -1.81 -23.05
CA GLY A 363 0.32 -2.81 -23.58
C GLY A 363 -0.25 -3.74 -22.51
N PRO A 364 -1.22 -4.60 -22.83
CA PRO A 364 -1.57 -5.71 -21.95
C PRO A 364 -0.38 -6.67 -21.81
N VAL A 365 -0.19 -7.23 -20.62
CA VAL A 365 0.83 -8.23 -20.34
C VAL A 365 0.16 -9.56 -20.01
N GLU A 366 0.59 -10.62 -20.65
CA GLU A 366 0.21 -11.98 -20.29
C GLU A 366 1.27 -12.58 -19.36
N ARG A 367 0.81 -13.21 -18.29
CA ARG A 367 1.67 -13.90 -17.32
C ARG A 367 2.21 -15.18 -17.99
N GLY A 368 3.52 -15.24 -18.21
CA GLY A 368 4.19 -16.46 -18.66
C GLY A 368 4.35 -17.49 -17.53
N PRO A 369 5.02 -18.63 -17.81
CA PRO A 369 5.27 -19.65 -16.80
C PRO A 369 6.09 -19.09 -15.63
N SER A 370 5.83 -19.61 -14.42
CA SER A 370 6.61 -19.27 -13.24
C SER A 370 7.84 -20.16 -13.09
N LYS A 371 8.96 -19.59 -12.67
CA LYS A 371 10.13 -20.33 -12.17
C LYS A 371 10.36 -19.99 -10.68
N LEU A 372 11.01 -20.90 -9.97
CA LEU A 372 11.41 -20.66 -8.57
C LEU A 372 12.81 -20.08 -8.55
N GLY A 373 12.99 -18.98 -7.83
CA GLY A 373 14.28 -18.37 -7.58
C GLY A 373 15.16 -19.18 -6.62
N LYS A 374 16.21 -18.56 -6.08
CA LYS A 374 17.13 -19.20 -5.13
C LYS A 374 16.44 -19.58 -3.81
N GLU A 375 17.01 -20.58 -3.14
CA GLU A 375 16.60 -20.97 -1.79
C GLU A 375 16.86 -19.83 -0.79
N LEU A 376 15.88 -19.50 0.04
CA LEU A 376 15.98 -18.45 1.06
C LEU A 376 16.12 -19.00 2.48
N LEU A 377 15.74 -20.26 2.72
CA LEU A 377 15.91 -20.90 4.02
C LEU A 377 17.32 -21.47 4.18
N ALA A 378 18.06 -20.98 5.19
CA ALA A 378 19.44 -21.40 5.44
C ALA A 378 19.58 -22.82 6.03
N ASN A 379 18.60 -23.27 6.83
CA ASN A 379 18.64 -24.56 7.53
C ASN A 379 17.28 -25.29 7.45
N GLY A 380 16.74 -25.39 6.23
CA GLY A 380 15.45 -26.04 5.96
C GLY A 380 15.46 -27.57 6.08
N SER A 381 16.63 -28.20 5.97
CA SER A 381 16.83 -29.64 6.15
C SER A 381 17.15 -30.04 7.59
N PHE A 382 17.29 -29.07 8.51
CA PHE A 382 17.54 -29.30 9.94
C PHE A 382 18.86 -30.02 10.28
N GLU A 383 19.84 -30.01 9.39
CA GLU A 383 21.14 -30.70 9.58
C GLU A 383 22.13 -29.87 10.42
N ASP A 384 21.99 -28.54 10.43
CA ASP A 384 22.81 -27.68 11.30
C ASP A 384 22.14 -27.54 12.67
N LEU A 385 22.87 -27.90 13.74
CA LEU A 385 22.33 -28.03 15.09
C LEU A 385 22.95 -27.01 16.05
N SER A 386 22.12 -26.47 16.93
CA SER A 386 22.51 -25.64 18.07
C SER A 386 21.97 -26.27 19.35
N GLY A 387 22.77 -27.13 19.99
CA GLY A 387 22.31 -27.99 21.09
C GLY A 387 21.30 -29.03 20.60
N ASP A 388 20.14 -29.11 21.26
CA ASP A 388 19.07 -30.06 20.93
C ASP A 388 18.05 -29.52 19.91
N PHE A 389 18.36 -28.40 19.25
CA PHE A 389 17.49 -27.73 18.27
C PHE A 389 18.22 -27.46 16.95
N ALA A 390 17.45 -27.36 15.86
CA ALA A 390 17.98 -26.90 14.58
C ALA A 390 18.39 -25.42 14.69
N SER A 391 19.62 -25.12 14.29
CA SER A 391 20.19 -23.77 14.28
C SER A 391 19.27 -22.80 13.53
N GLY A 392 18.97 -21.64 14.13
CA GLY A 392 18.09 -20.61 13.59
C GLY A 392 16.59 -20.81 13.82
N TRP A 393 16.15 -22.02 14.20
CA TRP A 393 14.74 -22.32 14.50
C TRP A 393 14.42 -22.13 15.99
N ARG A 394 13.17 -21.77 16.28
CA ARG A 394 12.68 -21.52 17.65
C ARG A 394 11.35 -22.21 17.89
N GLY A 395 11.16 -22.80 19.07
CA GLY A 395 9.87 -23.37 19.48
C GLY A 395 8.82 -22.30 19.77
N ARG A 396 7.56 -22.59 19.46
CA ARG A 396 6.42 -21.69 19.65
C ARG A 396 5.18 -22.45 20.10
N SER A 397 4.72 -22.16 21.31
CA SER A 397 3.47 -22.69 21.84
C SER A 397 2.33 -21.69 21.64
N PHE A 398 1.17 -22.19 21.20
CA PHE A 398 -0.07 -21.41 21.10
C PHE A 398 -1.06 -21.87 22.16
N ARG A 399 -1.30 -23.19 22.27
CA ARG A 399 -2.25 -23.79 23.20
C ARG A 399 -1.76 -25.17 23.63
N GLY A 400 -1.84 -25.46 24.93
CA GLY A 400 -1.42 -26.76 25.48
C GLY A 400 0.10 -26.98 25.48
N THR A 401 0.51 -28.22 25.68
CA THR A 401 1.92 -28.63 25.76
C THR A 401 2.21 -29.73 24.76
N ALA A 402 3.28 -29.60 23.98
CA ALA A 402 3.79 -30.63 23.09
C ALA A 402 5.29 -30.83 23.33
N GLN A 403 5.79 -32.02 22.99
CA GLN A 403 7.22 -32.32 22.99
C GLN A 403 7.80 -32.06 21.59
N HIS A 404 8.95 -31.39 21.56
CA HIS A 404 9.78 -31.26 20.37
C HIS A 404 10.96 -32.22 20.46
N LYS A 405 11.31 -32.85 19.35
CA LYS A 405 12.51 -33.67 19.23
C LYS A 405 13.08 -33.53 17.82
N LEU A 406 14.41 -33.50 17.69
CA LEU A 406 15.04 -33.85 16.41
C LEU A 406 14.64 -35.29 16.08
N GLY A 407 13.97 -35.48 14.96
CA GLY A 407 13.38 -36.75 14.58
C GLY A 407 14.46 -37.81 14.37
N ASP A 408 14.22 -39.03 14.87
CA ASP A 408 15.02 -40.23 14.51
C ASP A 408 14.65 -40.74 13.10
N VAL A 409 13.75 -40.03 12.42
CA VAL A 409 13.20 -40.34 11.10
C VAL A 409 13.39 -39.09 10.24
N ALA A 410 14.22 -39.18 9.22
CA ALA A 410 14.46 -38.11 8.25
C ALA A 410 14.03 -38.57 6.86
N ARG A 411 13.68 -37.63 6.00
CA ARG A 411 13.44 -37.89 4.58
C ARG A 411 14.75 -37.83 3.81
N THR A 412 15.55 -36.80 4.08
CA THR A 412 16.91 -36.66 3.57
C THR A 412 17.86 -36.36 4.72
N GLY A 413 19.17 -36.57 4.52
CA GLY A 413 20.13 -36.34 5.59
C GLY A 413 19.95 -37.26 6.80
N LYS A 414 20.22 -36.73 7.99
CA LYS A 414 20.19 -37.45 9.27
C LYS A 414 19.09 -36.93 10.20
N HIS A 415 18.59 -35.72 9.99
CA HIS A 415 17.74 -35.02 10.92
C HIS A 415 16.45 -34.53 10.27
N SER A 416 15.41 -34.44 11.08
CA SER A 416 14.16 -33.74 10.78
C SER A 416 13.66 -33.09 12.08
N VAL A 417 12.63 -32.25 12.02
CA VAL A 417 11.97 -31.78 13.24
C VAL A 417 10.68 -32.54 13.48
N GLY A 418 10.57 -33.18 14.66
CA GLY A 418 9.37 -33.85 15.13
C GLY A 418 8.67 -33.08 16.25
N ILE A 419 7.33 -33.03 16.18
CA ILE A 419 6.45 -32.54 17.24
C ILE A 419 5.50 -33.67 17.65
N SER A 420 5.42 -33.95 18.94
CA SER A 420 4.57 -34.98 19.53
C SER A 420 3.67 -34.39 20.61
N ALA A 421 2.36 -34.60 20.49
CA ALA A 421 1.37 -34.11 21.44
C ALA A 421 0.52 -35.29 21.96
N GLU A 422 0.74 -35.69 23.20
CA GLU A 422 -0.06 -36.74 23.86
C GLU A 422 -1.50 -36.27 24.14
N THR A 423 -1.63 -35.02 24.59
CA THR A 423 -2.90 -34.30 24.70
C THR A 423 -3.00 -33.27 23.59
N ALA A 424 -4.22 -32.94 23.15
CA ALA A 424 -4.40 -32.06 22.01
C ALA A 424 -3.79 -30.67 22.28
N ALA A 425 -2.87 -30.25 21.42
CA ALA A 425 -2.12 -29.01 21.51
C ALA A 425 -2.07 -28.28 20.16
N GLU A 426 -1.70 -27.00 20.20
CA GLU A 426 -1.32 -26.21 19.03
C GLU A 426 0.08 -25.68 19.28
N TRP A 427 1.05 -26.27 18.59
CA TRP A 427 2.47 -26.07 18.85
C TRP A 427 3.29 -26.18 17.56
N GLY A 428 4.30 -25.35 17.39
CA GLY A 428 5.13 -25.33 16.18
C GLY A 428 6.56 -24.90 16.41
N ILE A 429 7.38 -25.04 15.39
CA ILE A 429 8.70 -24.40 15.29
C ILE A 429 8.64 -23.28 14.24
N THR A 430 9.44 -22.24 14.43
CA THR A 430 9.44 -21.07 13.56
C THR A 430 10.84 -20.53 13.26
N ILE A 431 10.99 -19.97 12.08
CA ILE A 431 12.17 -19.23 11.63
C ILE A 431 11.71 -17.97 10.90
N ASP A 432 12.43 -16.87 11.10
CA ASP A 432 12.19 -15.62 10.40
C ASP A 432 13.11 -15.54 9.18
N VAL A 433 12.52 -15.32 7.99
CA VAL A 433 13.25 -15.22 6.73
C VAL A 433 13.02 -13.85 6.12
N PRO A 434 14.06 -13.07 5.77
CA PRO A 434 13.90 -11.84 5.02
C PRO A 434 13.19 -12.10 3.68
N VAL A 435 12.21 -11.26 3.35
CA VAL A 435 11.47 -11.32 2.09
C VAL A 435 11.30 -9.92 1.52
N ASP A 436 11.19 -9.85 0.20
CA ASP A 436 10.85 -8.63 -0.51
C ASP A 436 9.36 -8.35 -0.31
N MET A 437 9.01 -7.08 -0.15
CA MET A 437 7.60 -6.69 -0.06
C MET A 437 6.87 -6.96 -1.37
N ASN A 438 5.58 -7.26 -1.25
CA ASN A 438 4.61 -7.47 -2.32
C ASN A 438 5.02 -8.53 -3.36
N SER A 439 5.87 -9.47 -2.94
CA SER A 439 6.43 -10.52 -3.80
C SER A 439 5.77 -11.87 -3.51
N GLU A 440 5.62 -12.70 -4.54
CA GLU A 440 5.05 -14.04 -4.39
C GLU A 440 6.16 -15.05 -4.04
N TYR A 441 5.85 -15.95 -3.11
CA TYR A 441 6.74 -16.99 -2.62
C TYR A 441 6.02 -18.35 -2.65
N GLU A 442 6.79 -19.40 -2.92
CA GLU A 442 6.37 -20.79 -2.71
C GLU A 442 7.08 -21.32 -1.46
N LEU A 443 6.27 -21.73 -0.48
CA LEU A 443 6.72 -22.40 0.74
C LEU A 443 6.32 -23.87 0.65
N SER A 444 7.28 -24.77 0.83
CA SER A 444 7.05 -26.21 0.80
C SER A 444 7.83 -26.94 1.88
N ALA A 445 7.36 -28.14 2.22
CA ALA A 445 8.05 -29.07 3.10
C ALA A 445 7.53 -30.48 2.86
N TRP A 446 8.29 -31.47 3.30
CA TRP A 446 7.81 -32.84 3.43
C TRP A 446 7.33 -33.09 4.85
N VAL A 447 6.18 -33.74 4.97
CA VAL A 447 5.57 -34.04 6.27
C VAL A 447 5.24 -35.51 6.38
N LYS A 448 5.60 -36.10 7.52
CA LYS A 448 5.19 -37.44 7.95
C LYS A 448 4.30 -37.31 9.19
N THR A 449 3.27 -38.14 9.32
CA THR A 449 2.36 -38.10 10.47
C THR A 449 2.10 -39.49 11.04
N GLU A 450 1.89 -39.57 12.35
CA GLU A 450 1.49 -40.78 13.07
C GLU A 450 0.36 -40.43 14.03
N GLY A 451 -0.84 -40.96 13.76
CA GLY A 451 -2.01 -40.79 14.62
C GLY A 451 -2.47 -39.34 14.80
N VAL A 452 -2.23 -38.45 13.84
CA VAL A 452 -2.58 -37.03 13.98
C VAL A 452 -4.09 -36.82 13.91
N GLY A 453 -4.71 -36.37 15.00
CA GLY A 453 -6.16 -36.20 15.13
C GLY A 453 -6.58 -34.83 15.68
N GLY A 454 -7.79 -34.79 16.26
CA GLY A 454 -8.33 -33.59 16.93
C GLY A 454 -9.04 -32.58 16.01
N GLY A 455 -9.48 -31.48 16.64
CA GLY A 455 -10.28 -30.42 16.02
C GLY A 455 -9.48 -29.39 15.21
N GLY A 456 -8.15 -29.36 15.35
CA GLY A 456 -7.24 -28.53 14.54
C GLY A 456 -7.10 -29.03 13.11
N ARG A 457 -6.32 -28.32 12.29
CA ARG A 457 -6.09 -28.68 10.87
C ARG A 457 -5.12 -29.85 10.66
N GLY A 458 -4.32 -30.21 11.66
CA GLY A 458 -3.35 -31.32 11.59
C GLY A 458 -1.92 -30.82 11.54
N ALA A 459 -1.04 -31.46 10.76
CA ALA A 459 0.32 -30.99 10.52
C ALA A 459 0.37 -30.13 9.24
N LEU A 460 0.80 -28.87 9.33
CA LEU A 460 0.85 -27.94 8.19
C LEU A 460 2.06 -27.01 8.22
N LEU A 461 2.22 -26.24 7.13
CA LEU A 461 3.04 -25.03 7.09
C LEU A 461 2.13 -23.81 7.17
N TYR A 462 2.57 -22.75 7.84
CA TYR A 462 1.93 -21.45 7.70
C TYR A 462 2.91 -20.28 7.92
N VAL A 463 2.55 -19.11 7.40
CA VAL A 463 3.30 -17.87 7.58
C VAL A 463 2.62 -17.03 8.63
N SER A 464 3.24 -16.92 9.81
CA SER A 464 2.71 -16.09 10.90
C SER A 464 3.06 -14.62 10.70
N ALA A 465 2.31 -13.72 11.36
CA ALA A 465 2.45 -12.26 11.22
C ALA A 465 2.10 -11.68 9.83
N HIS A 466 1.78 -12.53 8.85
CA HIS A 466 1.08 -12.10 7.64
C HIS A 466 -0.42 -11.85 7.96
N PRO A 467 -1.04 -10.76 7.48
CA PRO A 467 -2.44 -10.42 7.79
C PRO A 467 -3.44 -11.56 7.51
N ASP A 468 -3.24 -12.27 6.40
CA ASP A 468 -4.11 -13.38 5.98
C ASP A 468 -3.71 -14.74 6.57
N ALA A 469 -2.61 -14.81 7.34
CA ALA A 469 -2.06 -16.03 7.93
C ALA A 469 -2.08 -17.24 6.97
N PRO A 470 -1.45 -17.16 5.79
CA PRO A 470 -1.58 -18.18 4.76
C PRO A 470 -0.96 -19.49 5.25
N GLY A 471 -1.68 -20.59 5.03
CA GLY A 471 -1.26 -21.93 5.46
C GLY A 471 -1.55 -22.98 4.39
N SER A 472 -0.75 -24.04 4.41
CA SER A 472 -0.95 -25.19 3.53
C SER A 472 -2.16 -26.00 3.98
N SER A 473 -2.57 -26.94 3.14
CA SER A 473 -3.42 -28.04 3.58
C SER A 473 -2.75 -28.78 4.74
N GLY A 474 -3.54 -29.14 5.75
CA GLY A 474 -3.08 -29.92 6.89
C GLY A 474 -3.10 -31.42 6.61
N VAL A 475 -2.12 -32.13 7.15
CA VAL A 475 -1.98 -33.59 7.08
C VAL A 475 -2.49 -34.20 8.38
N LYS A 476 -3.40 -35.16 8.29
CA LYS A 476 -4.00 -35.88 9.43
C LYS A 476 -3.84 -37.40 9.27
N GLY A 477 -4.08 -38.12 10.37
CA GLY A 477 -3.99 -39.57 10.45
C GLY A 477 -2.54 -40.05 10.53
N THR A 478 -2.30 -41.23 9.97
CA THR A 478 -0.95 -41.77 9.79
C THR A 478 -0.64 -41.76 8.30
N GLN A 479 0.34 -40.94 7.91
CA GLN A 479 0.78 -40.81 6.52
C GLN A 479 2.30 -40.86 6.46
N ASP A 480 2.80 -41.52 5.41
CA ASP A 480 4.21 -41.44 5.08
C ASP A 480 4.57 -40.06 4.52
N TRP A 481 5.85 -39.80 4.29
CA TRP A 481 6.37 -38.54 3.78
C TRP A 481 5.58 -38.04 2.56
N THR A 482 4.86 -36.94 2.77
CA THR A 482 4.00 -36.30 1.79
C THR A 482 4.40 -34.84 1.66
N GLN A 483 4.57 -34.36 0.43
CA GLN A 483 4.91 -32.97 0.20
C GLN A 483 3.68 -32.08 0.38
N ILE A 484 3.82 -31.05 1.21
CA ILE A 484 2.85 -29.95 1.32
C ILE A 484 3.49 -28.67 0.82
N LYS A 485 2.67 -27.81 0.23
CA LYS A 485 3.09 -26.50 -0.26
C LYS A 485 1.97 -25.47 -0.18
N LEU A 486 2.35 -24.22 -0.15
CA LEU A 486 1.48 -23.07 -0.38
C LEU A 486 2.23 -22.00 -1.17
N ARG A 487 1.46 -21.18 -1.90
CA ARG A 487 1.96 -19.90 -2.41
C ARG A 487 1.33 -18.77 -1.62
N PHE A 488 2.10 -17.74 -1.35
CA PHE A 488 1.62 -16.54 -0.70
C PHE A 488 2.33 -15.30 -1.25
N ASN A 489 1.66 -14.15 -1.21
CA ASN A 489 2.30 -12.86 -1.42
C ASN A 489 2.73 -12.33 -0.05
N SER A 490 3.92 -11.75 0.06
CA SER A 490 4.43 -11.19 1.32
C SER A 490 3.69 -9.93 1.79
N GLY A 491 2.93 -9.26 0.92
CA GLY A 491 2.29 -7.99 1.21
C GLY A 491 3.30 -6.94 1.67
N SER A 492 2.98 -6.13 2.67
CA SER A 492 3.90 -5.14 3.22
C SER A 492 4.96 -5.72 4.17
N GLN A 493 5.09 -7.04 4.28
CA GLN A 493 6.04 -7.67 5.21
C GLN A 493 7.44 -7.73 4.61
N LYS A 494 8.46 -7.33 5.38
CA LYS A 494 9.89 -7.50 5.05
C LYS A 494 10.49 -8.80 5.61
N VAL A 495 9.73 -9.50 6.44
CA VAL A 495 10.11 -10.75 7.08
C VAL A 495 8.92 -11.70 7.04
N ALA A 496 9.14 -12.92 6.60
CA ALA A 496 8.17 -14.00 6.68
C ALA A 496 8.56 -14.94 7.82
N SER A 497 7.71 -15.04 8.84
CA SER A 497 7.88 -16.02 9.92
C SER A 497 7.27 -17.35 9.47
N ILE A 498 8.13 -18.25 9.02
CA ILE A 498 7.78 -19.58 8.53
C ILE A 498 7.54 -20.50 9.73
N ASN A 499 6.45 -21.25 9.74
CA ASN A 499 6.11 -22.15 10.85
C ASN A 499 5.79 -23.56 10.34
N CYS A 500 6.39 -24.56 10.98
CA CYS A 500 5.94 -25.95 10.94
C CYS A 500 5.05 -26.19 12.15
N LEU A 501 3.76 -26.45 11.94
CA LEU A 501 2.75 -26.41 13.00
C LEU A 501 1.99 -27.73 13.10
N LEU A 502 1.93 -28.30 14.31
CA LEU A 502 0.96 -29.32 14.71
C LEU A 502 -0.25 -28.63 15.36
N GLY A 503 -1.42 -28.72 14.73
CA GLY A 503 -2.65 -28.01 15.12
C GLY A 503 -3.19 -27.14 13.98
N GLY A 504 -3.36 -25.84 14.24
CA GLY A 504 -3.82 -24.84 13.26
C GLY A 504 -5.31 -24.52 13.39
N TRP A 505 -5.62 -23.31 13.85
CA TRP A 505 -6.99 -22.82 14.13
C TRP A 505 -7.77 -23.79 15.02
N GLY A 506 -7.06 -24.44 15.93
CA GLY A 506 -7.55 -25.55 16.74
C GLY A 506 -6.41 -26.48 17.16
N VAL A 507 -6.71 -27.40 18.07
CA VAL A 507 -5.72 -28.29 18.69
C VAL A 507 -5.72 -29.69 18.06
N SER A 508 -4.54 -30.28 17.95
CA SER A 508 -4.30 -31.64 17.43
C SER A 508 -3.45 -32.46 18.39
N ASN A 509 -3.65 -33.78 18.38
CA ASN A 509 -2.80 -34.76 19.07
C ASN A 509 -2.04 -35.61 18.03
N GLY A 510 -1.16 -36.50 18.51
CA GLY A 510 -0.35 -37.38 17.66
C GLY A 510 1.04 -36.83 17.39
N LYS A 511 1.73 -37.40 16.40
CA LYS A 511 3.11 -37.03 16.04
C LYS A 511 3.19 -36.57 14.59
N ALA A 512 3.99 -35.56 14.33
CA ALA A 512 4.30 -35.11 12.99
C ALA A 512 5.78 -34.74 12.88
N TRP A 513 6.36 -34.99 11.71
CA TRP A 513 7.73 -34.62 11.36
C TRP A 513 7.73 -33.76 10.11
N TRP A 514 8.60 -32.76 10.08
CA TRP A 514 8.87 -31.90 8.92
C TRP A 514 10.31 -32.05 8.50
N ASP A 515 10.53 -32.08 7.20
CA ASP A 515 11.86 -32.13 6.59
C ASP A 515 11.85 -31.39 5.24
N ASP A 516 13.05 -31.04 4.74
CA ASP A 516 13.27 -30.31 3.48
C ASP A 516 12.36 -29.08 3.33
N VAL A 517 12.30 -28.22 4.35
CA VAL A 517 11.52 -26.97 4.28
C VAL A 517 12.21 -26.00 3.32
N SER A 518 11.47 -25.51 2.33
CA SER A 518 11.99 -24.64 1.27
C SER A 518 11.11 -23.41 1.10
N LEU A 519 11.73 -22.24 0.98
CA LEU A 519 11.08 -20.98 0.68
C LEU A 519 11.81 -20.33 -0.50
N ARG A 520 11.10 -20.18 -1.62
CA ARG A 520 11.66 -19.59 -2.84
C ARG A 520 10.75 -18.52 -3.38
N LYS A 521 11.35 -17.41 -3.83
CA LYS A 521 10.61 -16.37 -4.56
C LYS A 521 10.10 -16.96 -5.87
N VAL A 522 8.86 -16.66 -6.22
CA VAL A 522 8.28 -17.06 -7.51
C VAL A 522 8.52 -15.93 -8.50
N GLU A 523 9.25 -16.26 -9.56
CA GLU A 523 9.58 -15.34 -10.65
C GLU A 523 8.75 -15.71 -11.87
N TYR A 524 8.29 -14.71 -12.62
CA TYR A 524 7.47 -14.90 -13.81
C TYR A 524 8.26 -14.54 -15.05
N GLU A 525 8.18 -15.37 -16.07
CA GLU A 525 8.60 -14.97 -17.41
C GLU A 525 7.56 -14.02 -17.99
N THR A 526 8.01 -12.86 -18.45
CA THR A 526 7.14 -11.89 -19.12
C THR A 526 7.16 -12.17 -20.62
N ILE A 527 6.03 -12.62 -21.17
CA ILE A 527 5.89 -12.81 -22.62
C ILE A 527 5.55 -11.45 -23.22
N THR A 528 6.57 -10.69 -23.62
CA THR A 528 6.38 -9.48 -24.43
C THR A 528 6.52 -9.85 -25.91
N GLY A 529 5.53 -9.51 -26.73
CA GLY A 529 5.49 -9.87 -28.17
C GLY A 529 6.59 -9.26 -29.06
N GLU A 530 7.57 -8.54 -28.50
CA GLU A 530 8.67 -7.92 -29.24
C GLU A 530 9.96 -8.75 -29.09
N LYS A 531 10.27 -9.57 -30.10
CA LYS A 531 11.65 -9.98 -30.38
C LYS A 531 12.34 -8.79 -31.04
N SER A 532 13.09 -7.99 -30.28
CA SER A 532 14.03 -7.06 -30.91
C SER A 532 15.34 -7.81 -31.15
N GLU A 533 15.82 -7.77 -32.39
CA GLU A 533 17.21 -8.12 -32.70
C GLU A 533 18.10 -7.02 -32.13
N VAL A 534 18.99 -7.39 -31.21
CA VAL A 534 20.05 -6.51 -30.71
C VAL A 534 21.29 -6.80 -31.55
N THR A 535 21.88 -5.78 -32.14
CA THR A 535 23.17 -5.90 -32.84
C THR A 535 24.32 -5.61 -31.86
N GLU A 536 25.56 -5.89 -32.27
CA GLU A 536 26.74 -5.57 -31.46
C GLU A 536 26.74 -4.09 -31.04
N GLY A 537 27.10 -3.81 -29.79
CA GLY A 537 27.07 -2.47 -29.23
C GLY A 537 28.15 -1.56 -29.83
N ASP A 538 27.80 -0.31 -30.08
CA ASP A 538 28.69 0.72 -30.63
C ASP A 538 29.24 1.62 -29.51
N VAL A 539 30.56 1.61 -29.34
CA VAL A 539 31.28 2.37 -28.32
C VAL A 539 31.04 3.88 -28.42
N ALA A 540 30.97 4.44 -29.63
CA ALA A 540 30.79 5.88 -29.83
C ALA A 540 29.36 6.31 -29.48
N ARG A 541 28.36 5.50 -29.83
CA ARG A 541 26.97 5.72 -29.39
C ARG A 541 26.85 5.57 -27.88
N GLY A 542 27.49 4.55 -27.30
CA GLY A 542 27.55 4.33 -25.86
C GLY A 542 28.12 5.52 -25.10
N LEU A 543 29.25 6.04 -25.56
CA LEU A 543 29.88 7.24 -24.99
C LEU A 543 28.95 8.46 -25.10
N LYS A 544 28.25 8.62 -26.22
CA LYS A 544 27.29 9.73 -26.39
C LYS A 544 26.15 9.62 -25.40
N ILE A 545 25.58 8.43 -25.20
CA ILE A 545 24.52 8.19 -24.21
C ILE A 545 25.07 8.49 -22.81
N PHE A 546 26.22 7.91 -22.46
CA PHE A 546 26.90 8.09 -21.19
C PHE A 546 27.10 9.56 -20.82
N LYS A 547 27.48 10.42 -21.78
CA LYS A 547 27.79 11.84 -21.53
C LYS A 547 26.61 12.80 -21.71
N THR A 548 25.65 12.48 -22.58
CA THR A 548 24.72 13.50 -23.11
C THR A 548 23.27 13.07 -23.24
N HIS A 549 22.91 11.82 -22.91
CA HIS A 549 21.52 11.40 -22.94
C HIS A 549 20.67 12.30 -22.04
N ALA A 550 19.45 12.67 -22.45
CA ALA A 550 18.65 13.64 -21.71
C ALA A 550 18.38 13.16 -20.27
N ILE A 551 18.04 11.87 -20.13
CA ILE A 551 17.64 11.23 -18.86
C ILE A 551 18.71 10.25 -18.32
N ALA A 552 19.12 9.25 -19.09
CA ALA A 552 20.19 8.27 -18.76
C ALA A 552 21.64 8.80 -18.90
N ASN A 553 21.91 10.04 -18.47
CA ASN A 553 23.26 10.61 -18.50
C ASN A 553 24.12 10.06 -17.35
N CYS A 554 24.82 8.95 -17.59
CA CYS A 554 25.66 8.30 -16.59
C CYS A 554 26.74 9.24 -16.01
N ALA A 555 27.29 10.15 -16.82
CA ALA A 555 28.34 11.10 -16.40
C ALA A 555 27.86 12.11 -15.34
N ARG A 556 26.55 12.32 -15.17
CA ARG A 556 26.01 13.18 -14.09
C ARG A 556 26.25 12.60 -12.70
N CYS A 557 26.33 11.28 -12.60
CA CYS A 557 26.51 10.60 -11.32
C CYS A 557 27.89 9.98 -11.20
N HIS A 558 28.48 9.52 -12.30
CA HIS A 558 29.74 8.78 -12.29
C HIS A 558 30.87 9.56 -12.96
N ALA A 559 32.02 9.60 -12.28
CA ALA A 559 33.25 10.13 -12.85
C ALA A 559 34.01 9.07 -13.68
N VAL A 560 34.59 9.51 -14.79
CA VAL A 560 35.58 8.78 -15.61
C VAL A 560 36.70 9.74 -15.97
N ASN A 561 37.95 9.39 -15.68
CA ASN A 561 39.14 10.23 -15.85
C ASN A 561 39.01 11.61 -15.18
N GLY A 562 38.33 11.67 -14.03
CA GLY A 562 38.10 12.93 -13.30
C GLY A 562 37.00 13.84 -13.88
N GLU A 563 36.33 13.43 -14.96
CA GLU A 563 35.15 14.12 -15.52
C GLU A 563 33.87 13.40 -15.12
N GLY A 564 32.91 14.12 -14.54
CA GLY A 564 31.59 13.63 -14.18
C GLY A 564 31.17 13.97 -12.76
N GLY A 565 30.10 13.32 -12.28
CA GLY A 565 29.54 13.55 -10.95
C GLY A 565 30.20 12.72 -9.85
N PRO A 566 30.13 13.17 -8.59
CA PRO A 566 30.65 12.44 -7.44
C PRO A 566 29.59 11.60 -6.71
N ILE A 567 28.39 11.41 -7.29
CA ILE A 567 27.25 10.76 -6.60
C ILE A 567 27.44 9.23 -6.56
N GLY A 568 27.77 8.65 -7.71
CA GLY A 568 28.09 7.23 -7.87
C GLY A 568 29.60 6.99 -7.83
N PRO A 569 30.03 5.73 -7.64
CA PRO A 569 31.45 5.39 -7.67
C PRO A 569 32.09 5.71 -9.02
N ALA A 570 33.36 6.09 -9.00
CA ALA A 570 34.13 6.29 -10.23
C ALA A 570 34.17 5.00 -11.06
N LEU A 571 33.96 5.15 -12.37
CA LEU A 571 33.90 4.03 -13.33
C LEU A 571 35.23 3.79 -14.05
N ASP A 572 36.29 4.49 -13.65
CA ASP A 572 37.65 4.18 -14.06
C ASP A 572 37.98 2.70 -13.82
N ALA A 573 38.55 2.05 -14.84
CA ALA A 573 38.92 0.64 -14.82
C ALA A 573 37.77 -0.33 -14.42
N ILE A 574 36.50 0.05 -14.60
CA ILE A 574 35.37 -0.81 -14.18
C ILE A 574 35.38 -2.17 -14.88
N ALA A 575 35.77 -2.21 -16.16
CA ALA A 575 35.85 -3.44 -16.95
C ALA A 575 36.99 -4.37 -16.52
N THR A 576 37.95 -3.85 -15.74
CA THR A 576 39.02 -4.65 -15.11
C THR A 576 38.61 -5.11 -13.72
N ARG A 577 37.77 -4.34 -13.02
CA ARG A 577 37.35 -4.62 -11.63
C ARG A 577 36.11 -5.52 -11.51
N LYS A 578 35.24 -5.54 -12.52
CA LYS A 578 33.96 -6.26 -12.51
C LYS A 578 33.75 -7.02 -13.81
N GLN A 579 33.04 -8.14 -13.71
CA GLN A 579 32.66 -8.93 -14.88
C GLN A 579 31.49 -8.28 -15.62
N GLU A 580 31.33 -8.65 -16.90
CA GLU A 580 30.30 -8.11 -17.80
C GLU A 580 28.88 -8.32 -17.25
N ASP A 581 28.60 -9.50 -16.69
CA ASP A 581 27.32 -9.83 -16.06
C ASP A 581 26.98 -8.90 -14.89
N TYR A 582 27.95 -8.59 -14.03
CA TYR A 582 27.79 -7.65 -12.92
C TYR A 582 27.46 -6.23 -13.39
N ILE A 583 28.15 -5.74 -14.43
CA ILE A 583 27.92 -4.38 -14.95
C ILE A 583 26.54 -4.32 -15.60
N LEU A 584 26.15 -5.36 -16.33
CA LEU A 584 24.81 -5.47 -16.92
C LEU A 584 23.73 -5.51 -15.84
N GLU A 585 23.89 -6.33 -14.80
CA GLU A 585 22.99 -6.39 -13.64
C GLU A 585 22.86 -5.01 -12.98
N SER A 586 23.97 -4.31 -12.77
CA SER A 586 23.98 -2.96 -12.19
C SER A 586 23.25 -1.93 -13.06
N LEU A 587 23.22 -2.11 -14.39
CA LEU A 587 22.47 -1.25 -15.30
C LEU A 587 20.96 -1.56 -15.31
N ILE A 588 20.58 -2.84 -15.31
CA ILE A 588 19.17 -3.25 -15.45
C ILE A 588 18.43 -3.27 -14.11
N ASP A 589 19.12 -3.63 -13.03
CA ASP A 589 18.62 -3.73 -11.67
C ASP A 589 19.64 -3.15 -10.67
N PRO A 590 19.84 -1.81 -10.67
CA PRO A 590 20.75 -1.14 -9.75
C PRO A 590 20.38 -1.30 -8.27
N GLY A 591 19.19 -1.84 -7.96
CA GLY A 591 18.75 -2.17 -6.61
C GLY A 591 19.19 -3.56 -6.14
N ALA A 592 19.60 -4.46 -7.04
CA ALA A 592 20.01 -5.82 -6.70
C ALA A 592 21.23 -5.86 -5.76
N ALA A 593 22.15 -4.90 -5.93
CA ALA A 593 23.31 -4.72 -5.07
C ALA A 593 23.68 -3.24 -4.97
N ILE A 594 23.76 -2.72 -3.74
CA ILE A 594 24.28 -1.37 -3.51
C ILE A 594 25.80 -1.38 -3.73
N ALA A 595 26.28 -0.47 -4.57
CA ALA A 595 27.70 -0.40 -4.93
C ALA A 595 28.59 -0.16 -3.70
N GLU A 596 29.73 -0.84 -3.68
CA GLU A 596 30.74 -0.72 -2.63
C GLU A 596 31.21 0.75 -2.49
N GLY A 597 31.09 1.30 -1.27
CA GLY A 597 31.43 2.70 -0.97
C GLY A 597 30.25 3.69 -1.05
N PHE A 598 29.07 3.27 -1.50
CA PHE A 598 27.86 4.10 -1.46
C PHE A 598 27.22 4.09 -0.06
N GLN A 599 26.89 5.27 0.47
CA GLN A 599 26.38 5.41 1.85
C GLN A 599 24.84 5.28 1.96
N GLY A 600 24.11 5.27 0.85
CA GLY A 600 22.65 5.17 0.83
C GLY A 600 22.14 3.72 0.88
N GLN A 601 20.92 3.53 1.41
CA GLN A 601 20.26 2.22 1.47
C GLN A 601 19.52 1.83 0.17
N VAL A 602 19.36 2.78 -0.75
CA VAL A 602 18.71 2.60 -2.06
C VAL A 602 19.59 3.27 -3.11
N SER A 603 19.80 2.60 -4.24
CA SER A 603 20.56 3.17 -5.35
C SER A 603 19.78 4.33 -5.98
N PRO A 604 20.38 5.52 -6.13
CA PRO A 604 19.76 6.64 -6.84
C PRO A 604 19.82 6.45 -8.36
N MET A 605 20.52 5.42 -8.83
CA MET A 605 20.62 5.11 -10.25
C MET A 605 19.28 4.52 -10.72
N PRO A 606 18.62 5.12 -11.73
CA PRO A 606 17.44 4.50 -12.32
C PRO A 606 17.82 3.20 -13.05
N PRO A 607 16.89 2.25 -13.16
CA PRO A 607 17.09 1.07 -13.99
C PRO A 607 17.21 1.50 -15.45
N MET A 608 18.41 1.37 -16.01
CA MET A 608 18.70 1.86 -17.36
C MET A 608 17.89 1.12 -18.41
N GLY A 609 17.47 -0.13 -18.15
CA GLY A 609 16.54 -0.85 -19.01
C GLY A 609 15.16 -0.20 -19.15
N VAL A 610 14.76 0.69 -18.24
CA VAL A 610 13.52 1.48 -18.33
C VAL A 610 13.70 2.72 -19.22
N LEU A 611 14.92 3.25 -19.28
CA LEU A 611 15.23 4.52 -19.94
C LEU A 611 15.83 4.34 -21.34
N LEU A 612 16.65 3.30 -21.51
CA LEU A 612 17.38 2.97 -22.73
C LEU A 612 16.67 1.83 -23.47
N THR A 613 16.67 1.91 -24.79
CA THR A 613 16.35 0.75 -25.63
C THR A 613 17.39 -0.36 -25.44
N LYS A 614 17.06 -1.59 -25.85
CA LYS A 614 18.01 -2.72 -25.78
C LYS A 614 19.31 -2.44 -26.56
N GLN A 615 19.23 -1.74 -27.70
CA GLN A 615 20.42 -1.37 -28.48
C GLN A 615 21.24 -0.28 -27.76
N GLU A 616 20.59 0.74 -27.20
CA GLU A 616 21.27 1.79 -26.44
C GLU A 616 21.95 1.22 -25.17
N LEU A 617 21.31 0.26 -24.51
CA LEU A 617 21.91 -0.47 -23.39
C LEU A 617 23.15 -1.24 -23.84
N ALA A 618 23.08 -1.94 -24.98
CA ALA A 618 24.22 -2.64 -25.56
C ALA A 618 25.35 -1.66 -25.96
N ASP A 619 25.01 -0.50 -26.51
CA ASP A 619 25.97 0.55 -26.87
C ASP A 619 26.67 1.11 -25.61
N VAL A 620 25.92 1.42 -24.54
CA VAL A 620 26.49 1.85 -23.24
C VAL A 620 27.38 0.76 -22.65
N MET A 621 26.95 -0.49 -22.71
CA MET A 621 27.74 -1.63 -22.26
C MET A 621 29.07 -1.71 -23.01
N ALA A 622 29.04 -1.62 -24.34
CA ALA A 622 30.25 -1.61 -25.17
C ALA A 622 31.22 -0.49 -24.76
N TYR A 623 30.72 0.70 -24.48
CA TYR A 623 31.54 1.80 -23.96
C TYR A 623 32.14 1.49 -22.58
N LEU A 624 31.34 1.03 -21.62
CA LEU A 624 31.83 0.70 -20.27
C LEU A 624 32.91 -0.38 -20.30
N MET A 625 32.79 -1.36 -21.20
CA MET A 625 33.79 -2.41 -21.40
C MET A 625 35.12 -1.90 -22.00
N THR A 626 35.17 -0.66 -22.51
CA THR A 626 36.43 0.00 -22.92
C THR A 626 37.19 0.63 -21.75
N LEU A 627 36.55 0.82 -20.59
CA LEU A 627 37.13 1.46 -19.41
C LEU A 627 37.93 0.44 -18.59
N LYS A 628 39.17 0.18 -19.03
CA LYS A 628 40.10 -0.80 -18.42
C LYS A 628 41.10 -0.20 -17.46
#